data_AF-A0A6A3EV64-F1
#
_entry.id   AF-A0A6A3EV64-F1
#
_cell.length_a   1.000
_cell.length_b   1.000
_cell.length_c   1.000
_cell.angle_alpha   90.00
_cell.angle_beta   90.00
_cell.angle_gamma   90.00
#
_symmetry.space_group_name_H-M   'P 1'
#
loop_
_entity.id
_entity.type
_entity.pdbx_description
1 polymer ?
#
loop_
_entity_poly.entity_id
_entity_poly.type
_entity_poly.pdbx_seq_one_letter_code
_entity_poly.pdbx_strand_id
1 'polypeptide(L)'
;MFSGVLAAEFREAFEKNRDADDATPEVRVCGSELHEVRANLSRGSGQDMAEDDVKLSLHAADVVIIDEMHLTAADRQPIIAVVTSEWAKVGCEGAVYTIKLSCRDEAHAVELNERSRHPLSRATVRALFQKFADDNDIDVPAFTVESFAQTE
;
A
#
# COMPACT_ATOMS: atom_id res chain seq x y z
N MET A 1 -12.60 -5.94 -1.07
CA MET A 1 -13.21 -5.37 -2.31
C MET A 1 -12.29 -4.34 -2.98
N PHE A 2 -11.43 -3.62 -2.24
CA PHE A 2 -10.43 -2.70 -2.82
C PHE A 2 -9.22 -3.42 -3.48
N SER A 3 -8.69 -4.49 -2.90
CA SER A 3 -7.51 -5.20 -3.45
C SER A 3 -7.72 -5.78 -4.86
N GLY A 4 -8.87 -6.40 -5.12
CA GLY A 4 -9.19 -6.97 -6.44
C GLY A 4 -9.37 -5.92 -7.54
N VAL A 5 -9.87 -4.72 -7.19
CA VAL A 5 -10.01 -3.60 -8.13
C VAL A 5 -8.63 -3.02 -8.44
N LEU A 6 -7.80 -2.77 -7.43
CA LEU A 6 -6.42 -2.30 -7.62
C LEU A 6 -5.62 -3.25 -8.53
N ALA A 7 -5.70 -4.55 -8.29
CA ALA A 7 -5.03 -5.55 -9.13
C ALA A 7 -5.50 -5.52 -10.59
N ALA A 8 -6.79 -5.26 -10.82
CA ALA A 8 -7.38 -5.21 -12.15
C ALA A 8 -6.99 -3.91 -12.88
N GLU A 9 -7.05 -2.76 -12.20
CA GLU A 9 -6.66 -1.48 -12.78
C GLU A 9 -5.18 -1.43 -13.15
N PHE A 10 -4.30 -2.01 -12.30
CA PHE A 10 -2.89 -2.13 -12.65
C PHE A 10 -2.67 -3.02 -13.87
N ARG A 11 -3.32 -4.19 -13.94
CA ARG A 11 -3.26 -5.06 -15.13
C ARG A 11 -3.73 -4.33 -16.38
N GLU A 12 -4.85 -3.62 -16.31
CA GLU A 12 -5.37 -2.84 -17.43
C GLU A 12 -4.42 -1.71 -17.84
N ALA A 13 -3.79 -1.02 -16.88
CA ALA A 13 -2.80 0.01 -17.16
C ALA A 13 -1.56 -0.56 -17.86
N PHE A 14 -1.08 -1.74 -17.45
CA PHE A 14 0.00 -2.44 -18.14
C PHE A 14 -0.42 -2.84 -19.57
N GLU A 15 -1.60 -3.42 -19.74
CA GLU A 15 -2.10 -3.83 -21.06
C GLU A 15 -2.22 -2.65 -22.04
N LYS A 16 -2.58 -1.46 -21.55
CA LYS A 16 -2.70 -0.25 -22.38
C LYS A 16 -1.34 0.35 -22.79
N ASN A 17 -0.29 0.12 -22.00
CA ASN A 17 1.02 0.74 -22.20
C ASN A 17 2.10 -0.24 -22.67
N ARG A 18 1.80 -1.53 -22.82
CA ARG A 18 2.78 -2.52 -23.28
C ARG A 18 3.00 -2.48 -24.79
N ASP A 19 4.18 -2.88 -25.20
CA ASP A 19 4.44 -3.24 -26.59
C ASP A 19 3.78 -4.58 -26.92
N ALA A 20 3.49 -4.81 -28.21
CA ALA A 20 2.71 -5.98 -28.66
C ALA A 20 3.35 -7.34 -28.32
N ASP A 21 4.67 -7.36 -28.05
CA ASP A 21 5.46 -8.56 -27.80
C ASP A 21 5.70 -8.84 -26.31
N ASP A 22 5.34 -7.92 -25.40
CA ASP A 22 5.57 -8.09 -23.97
C ASP A 22 4.54 -9.03 -23.35
N ALA A 23 4.96 -9.95 -22.48
CA ALA A 23 4.03 -10.78 -21.71
C ALA A 23 3.21 -9.91 -20.73
N THR A 24 1.94 -10.27 -20.49
CA THR A 24 1.14 -9.63 -19.45
C THR A 24 1.74 -10.01 -18.08
N PRO A 25 2.08 -9.03 -17.23
CA PRO A 25 2.65 -9.33 -15.92
C PRO A 25 1.62 -9.97 -14.99
N GLU A 26 2.04 -10.95 -14.22
CA GLU A 26 1.28 -11.47 -13.09
C GLU A 26 1.30 -10.45 -11.95
N VAL A 27 0.12 -9.99 -11.51
CA VAL A 27 -0.03 -8.95 -10.48
C VAL A 27 -0.75 -9.52 -9.26
N ARG A 28 -0.14 -9.37 -8.08
CA ARG A 28 -0.73 -9.74 -6.79
C ARG A 28 -0.85 -8.54 -5.87
N VAL A 29 -1.87 -8.58 -5.00
CA VAL A 29 -2.09 -7.56 -3.98
C VAL A 29 -2.08 -8.23 -2.61
N CYS A 30 -1.18 -7.78 -1.75
CA CYS A 30 -1.10 -8.13 -0.35
C CYS A 30 -1.70 -6.99 0.48
N GLY A 31 -2.55 -7.28 1.45
CA GLY A 31 -3.09 -6.28 2.35
C GLY A 31 -3.95 -6.89 3.43
N SER A 32 -4.00 -6.24 4.58
CA SER A 32 -4.74 -6.68 5.75
C SER A 32 -6.24 -6.53 5.50
N GLU A 33 -6.99 -7.53 5.93
CA GLU A 33 -8.43 -7.44 6.06
C GLU A 33 -8.80 -6.46 7.19
N LEU A 34 -10.00 -5.89 7.12
CA LEU A 34 -10.45 -4.86 8.05
C LEU A 34 -10.32 -5.26 9.54
N HIS A 35 -10.53 -6.54 9.85
CA HIS A 35 -10.46 -7.04 11.22
C HIS A 35 -9.02 -7.09 11.75
N GLU A 36 -8.04 -7.37 10.89
CA GLU A 36 -6.61 -7.37 11.19
C GLU A 36 -6.11 -5.93 11.37
N VAL A 37 -6.52 -5.01 10.49
CA VAL A 37 -6.24 -3.58 10.66
C VAL A 37 -6.72 -3.07 12.02
N ARG A 38 -7.94 -3.44 12.43
CA ARG A 38 -8.50 -3.05 13.73
C ARG A 38 -7.74 -3.66 14.92
N ALA A 39 -7.31 -4.92 14.80
CA ALA A 39 -6.49 -5.56 15.81
C ALA A 39 -5.12 -4.88 15.93
N ASN A 40 -4.49 -4.54 14.81
CA ASN A 40 -3.19 -3.86 14.76
C ASN A 40 -3.27 -2.43 15.31
N LEU A 41 -4.31 -1.67 14.97
CA LEU A 41 -4.59 -0.35 15.54
C LEU A 41 -4.76 -0.39 17.08
N SER A 42 -5.32 -1.48 17.59
CA SER A 42 -5.52 -1.68 19.04
C SER A 42 -4.22 -2.08 19.76
N ARG A 43 -3.29 -2.73 19.05
CA ARG A 43 -2.02 -3.22 19.59
C ARG A 43 -0.86 -2.23 19.40
N GLY A 44 -1.03 -1.20 18.57
CA GLY A 44 0.01 -0.19 18.29
C GLY A 44 1.15 -0.69 17.41
N SER A 45 1.17 -1.97 17.05
CA SER A 45 2.18 -2.61 16.20
C SER A 45 1.50 -3.28 15.02
N GLY A 46 1.51 -2.62 13.86
CA GLY A 46 1.12 -3.21 12.58
C GLY A 46 2.22 -4.11 11.98
N GLN A 47 2.95 -4.85 12.81
CA GLN A 47 4.21 -5.51 12.41
C GLN A 47 4.08 -6.99 12.01
N ASP A 48 3.01 -7.69 12.44
CA ASP A 48 3.01 -9.16 12.41
C ASP A 48 2.27 -9.81 11.23
N MET A 49 1.64 -9.05 10.32
CA MET A 49 0.95 -9.63 9.16
C MET A 49 1.38 -8.99 7.85
N ALA A 50 1.73 -9.75 6.81
CA ALA A 50 2.36 -11.07 6.84
C ALA A 50 3.54 -10.99 5.86
N GLU A 51 4.75 -10.81 6.38
CA GLU A 51 5.96 -10.90 5.57
C GLU A 51 5.95 -12.16 4.68
N ASP A 52 5.35 -13.25 5.16
CA ASP A 52 5.20 -14.51 4.45
C ASP A 52 4.29 -14.41 3.23
N ASP A 53 3.22 -13.61 3.25
CA ASP A 53 2.37 -13.38 2.08
C ASP A 53 3.11 -12.55 1.02
N VAL A 54 3.93 -11.59 1.46
CA VAL A 54 4.79 -10.82 0.56
C VAL A 54 5.86 -11.73 -0.04
N LYS A 55 6.55 -12.55 0.77
CA LYS A 55 7.51 -13.55 0.28
C LYS A 55 6.85 -14.45 -0.77
N LEU A 56 5.72 -15.08 -0.44
CA LEU A 56 5.00 -15.98 -1.35
C LEU A 56 4.56 -15.28 -2.65
N SER A 57 4.13 -14.02 -2.55
CA SER A 57 3.72 -13.25 -3.74
C SER A 57 4.90 -12.88 -4.63
N LEU A 58 6.06 -12.54 -4.06
CA LEU A 58 7.28 -12.26 -4.80
C LEU A 58 7.79 -13.49 -5.58
N HIS A 59 7.50 -14.71 -5.11
CA HIS A 59 7.82 -15.95 -5.85
C HIS A 59 6.81 -16.31 -6.95
N ALA A 60 5.65 -15.65 -6.98
CA ALA A 60 4.51 -16.06 -7.81
C ALA A 60 3.93 -14.96 -8.70
N ALA A 61 4.54 -13.77 -8.72
CA ALA A 61 4.07 -12.61 -9.48
C ALA A 61 5.24 -11.72 -9.90
N ASP A 62 5.07 -11.05 -11.03
CA ASP A 62 6.02 -10.05 -11.54
C ASP A 62 5.85 -8.70 -10.82
N VAL A 63 4.63 -8.40 -10.38
CA VAL A 63 4.28 -7.18 -9.63
C VAL A 63 3.53 -7.53 -8.35
N VAL A 64 4.02 -7.03 -7.22
CA VAL A 64 3.38 -7.18 -5.91
C VAL A 64 3.02 -5.80 -5.39
N ILE A 65 1.72 -5.56 -5.20
CA ILE A 65 1.18 -4.36 -4.58
C ILE A 65 0.95 -4.66 -3.10
N ILE A 66 1.43 -3.79 -2.22
CA ILE A 66 1.24 -3.93 -0.77
C ILE A 66 0.31 -2.80 -0.33
N ASP A 67 -0.98 -3.13 -0.20
CA ASP A 67 -2.07 -2.23 0.19
C ASP A 67 -2.16 -2.17 1.72
N GLU A 68 -1.30 -1.35 2.30
CA GLU A 68 -1.18 -1.18 3.75
C GLU A 68 -1.00 0.29 4.12
N MET A 69 -1.36 0.64 5.36
CA MET A 69 -1.27 2.04 5.82
C MET A 69 0.16 2.58 5.81
N HIS A 70 1.15 1.77 6.20
CA HIS A 70 2.60 2.07 6.20
C HIS A 70 2.97 3.57 6.36
N LEU A 71 2.43 4.18 7.43
CA LEU A 71 2.34 5.64 7.56
C LEU A 71 3.69 6.32 7.70
N THR A 72 4.71 5.60 8.16
CA THR A 72 6.06 6.13 8.37
C THR A 72 7.12 5.27 7.72
N ALA A 73 8.30 5.86 7.50
CA ALA A 73 9.53 5.16 7.14
C ALA A 73 9.75 3.90 7.99
N ALA A 74 9.64 4.04 9.31
CA ALA A 74 9.84 2.94 10.25
C ALA A 74 8.85 1.79 10.03
N ASP A 75 7.61 2.10 9.61
CA ASP A 75 6.61 1.08 9.28
C ASP A 75 6.96 0.38 7.95
N ARG A 76 7.60 1.08 6.99
CA ARG A 76 7.98 0.54 5.66
C ARG A 76 9.28 -0.26 5.65
N GLN A 77 10.25 0.11 6.48
CA GLN A 77 11.59 -0.50 6.43
C GLN A 77 11.60 -2.03 6.59
N PRO A 78 10.81 -2.64 7.50
CA PRO A 78 10.74 -4.10 7.60
C PRO A 78 10.31 -4.76 6.28
N ILE A 79 9.31 -4.19 5.59
CA ILE A 79 8.82 -4.79 4.35
C ILE A 79 9.80 -4.59 3.19
N ILE A 80 10.45 -3.43 3.12
CA ILE A 80 11.52 -3.17 2.13
C ILE A 80 12.68 -4.17 2.34
N ALA A 81 13.05 -4.44 3.59
CA ALA A 81 14.10 -5.40 3.91
C ALA A 81 13.73 -6.83 3.48
N VAL A 82 12.47 -7.24 3.67
CA VAL A 82 11.97 -8.55 3.20
C VAL A 82 12.04 -8.63 1.67
N VAL A 83 11.52 -7.63 0.97
CA VAL A 83 11.51 -7.59 -0.51
C VAL A 83 12.94 -7.65 -1.06
N THR A 84 13.83 -6.82 -0.52
CA THR A 84 15.24 -6.77 -0.94
C THR A 84 15.96 -8.10 -0.69
N SER A 85 15.67 -8.76 0.44
CA SER A 85 16.25 -10.06 0.79
C SER A 85 15.76 -11.19 -0.13
N GLU A 86 14.46 -11.23 -0.43
CA GLU A 86 13.91 -12.25 -1.34
C GLU A 86 14.39 -12.07 -2.77
N TRP A 87 14.44 -10.83 -3.28
CA TRP A 87 15.01 -10.56 -4.60
C TRP A 87 16.46 -11.00 -4.72
N ALA A 88 17.28 -10.72 -3.70
CA ALA A 88 18.67 -11.16 -3.67
C ALA A 88 18.81 -12.70 -3.72
N LYS A 89 17.86 -13.45 -3.15
CA LYS A 89 17.84 -14.93 -3.20
C LYS A 89 17.44 -15.47 -4.57
N VAL A 90 16.47 -14.84 -5.21
CA VAL A 90 15.97 -15.24 -6.54
C VAL A 90 16.93 -14.80 -7.65
N GLY A 91 17.77 -13.79 -7.39
CA GLY A 91 18.72 -13.26 -8.37
C GLY A 91 18.04 -12.43 -9.45
N CYS A 92 16.88 -11.84 -9.14
CA CYS A 92 16.12 -10.98 -10.05
C CYS A 92 16.45 -9.50 -9.83
N GLU A 93 16.47 -8.73 -10.91
CA GLU A 93 16.48 -7.26 -10.84
C GLU A 93 15.05 -6.77 -10.61
N GLY A 94 14.87 -5.86 -9.66
CA GLY A 94 13.57 -5.31 -9.29
C GLY A 94 13.70 -3.90 -8.72
N ALA A 95 12.57 -3.20 -8.64
CA ALA A 95 12.50 -1.84 -8.10
C ALA A 95 11.34 -1.73 -7.12
N VAL A 96 11.60 -1.13 -5.95
CA VAL A 96 10.55 -0.80 -4.97
C VAL A 96 10.12 0.64 -5.21
N TYR A 97 8.80 0.85 -5.26
CA TYR A 97 8.20 2.17 -5.33
C TYR A 97 7.23 2.35 -4.17
N THR A 98 7.16 3.57 -3.64
CA THR A 98 6.12 3.94 -2.67
C THR A 98 5.08 4.81 -3.35
N ILE A 99 3.80 4.48 -3.19
CA ILE A 99 2.70 5.33 -3.64
C ILE A 99 2.01 5.89 -2.39
N LYS A 100 2.14 7.19 -2.15
CA LYS A 100 1.52 7.87 -1.00
C LYS A 100 0.14 8.37 -1.41
N LEU A 101 -0.90 7.82 -0.79
CA LEU A 101 -2.29 8.25 -0.99
C LEU A 101 -2.71 9.12 0.19
N SER A 102 -2.92 10.41 -0.04
CA SER A 102 -3.34 11.35 1.00
C SER A 102 -4.71 11.94 0.73
N CYS A 103 -5.41 12.24 1.83
CA CYS A 103 -6.50 13.21 1.80
C CYS A 103 -5.94 14.62 1.60
N ARG A 104 -6.79 15.54 1.10
CA ARG A 104 -6.44 16.97 0.96
C ARG A 104 -5.96 17.59 2.27
N ASP A 105 -6.63 17.29 3.37
CA ASP A 105 -6.33 17.78 4.71
C ASP A 105 -6.97 16.86 5.78
N GLU A 106 -6.69 17.15 7.06
CA GLU A 106 -7.23 16.38 8.19
C GLU A 106 -8.78 16.40 8.22
N ALA A 107 -9.39 17.54 7.90
CA ALA A 107 -10.84 17.68 7.94
C ALA A 107 -11.52 16.76 6.90
N HIS A 108 -10.95 16.71 5.70
CA HIS A 108 -11.38 15.82 4.64
C HIS A 108 -11.15 14.34 5.00
N ALA A 109 -10.04 14.00 5.67
CA ALA A 109 -9.81 12.63 6.16
C ALA A 109 -10.87 12.18 7.17
N VAL A 110 -11.27 13.08 8.07
CA VAL A 110 -12.36 12.82 9.04
C VAL A 110 -13.70 12.67 8.33
N GLU A 111 -14.01 13.55 7.37
CA GLU A 111 -15.25 13.46 6.58
C GLU A 111 -15.36 12.14 5.83
N LEU A 112 -14.30 11.72 5.12
CA LEU A 112 -14.26 10.45 4.40
C LEU A 112 -14.42 9.25 5.34
N ASN A 113 -13.74 9.26 6.49
CA ASN A 113 -13.90 8.22 7.49
C ASN A 113 -15.34 8.09 7.99
N GLU A 114 -16.03 9.21 8.25
CA GLU A 114 -17.43 9.23 8.70
C GLU A 114 -18.40 8.65 7.69
N ARG A 115 -18.10 8.78 6.40
CA ARG A 115 -18.87 8.19 5.29
C ARG A 115 -18.56 6.71 5.05
N SER A 116 -17.51 6.18 5.68
CA SER A 116 -17.09 4.80 5.47
C SER A 116 -18.05 3.80 6.12
N ARG A 117 -18.06 2.55 5.63
CA ARG A 117 -18.88 1.46 6.18
C ARG A 117 -18.52 1.13 7.64
N HIS A 118 -17.28 1.40 8.05
CA HIS A 118 -16.69 0.94 9.29
C HIS A 118 -15.80 2.02 9.94
N PRO A 119 -16.37 3.18 10.31
CA PRO A 119 -15.61 4.34 10.73
C PRO A 119 -14.72 4.05 11.94
N LEU A 120 -13.52 4.59 11.92
CA LEU A 120 -12.64 4.70 13.08
C LEU A 120 -13.06 5.91 13.94
N SER A 121 -12.56 5.96 15.18
CA SER A 121 -12.77 7.13 16.03
C SER A 121 -12.10 8.37 15.41
N ARG A 122 -12.70 9.56 15.56
CA ARG A 122 -12.09 10.82 15.09
C ARG A 122 -10.68 11.01 15.63
N ALA A 123 -10.45 10.68 16.90
CA ALA A 123 -9.13 10.79 17.53
C ALA A 123 -8.10 9.88 16.84
N THR A 124 -8.49 8.65 16.50
CA THR A 124 -7.64 7.72 15.74
C THR A 124 -7.31 8.28 14.37
N VAL A 125 -8.31 8.75 13.61
CA VAL A 125 -8.09 9.30 12.26
C VAL A 125 -7.12 10.48 12.28
N ARG A 126 -7.30 11.41 13.24
CA ARG A 126 -6.38 12.55 13.41
C ARG A 126 -4.96 12.11 13.72
N ALA A 127 -4.79 11.16 14.63
CA ALA A 127 -3.49 10.63 14.98
C ALA A 127 -2.80 9.95 13.77
N LEU A 128 -3.55 9.19 12.97
CA LEU A 128 -3.03 8.56 11.75
C LEU A 128 -2.66 9.62 10.70
N PHE A 129 -3.50 10.63 10.50
CA PHE A 129 -3.23 11.73 9.57
C PHE A 129 -1.97 12.51 9.97
N GLN A 130 -1.83 12.84 11.25
CA GLN A 130 -0.62 13.52 11.75
C GLN A 130 0.62 12.64 11.57
N LYS A 131 0.55 11.34 11.89
CA LYS A 131 1.65 10.39 11.69
C LYS A 131 2.08 10.33 10.22
N PHE A 132 1.13 10.38 9.28
CA PHE A 132 1.41 10.46 7.85
C PHE A 132 2.04 11.81 7.45
N ALA A 133 1.51 12.94 7.95
CA ALA A 133 2.01 14.27 7.63
C ALA A 133 3.44 14.51 8.16
N ASP A 134 3.80 13.84 9.26
CA ASP A 134 5.14 13.91 9.86
C ASP A 134 6.17 12.98 9.16
N ASP A 135 5.73 12.14 8.21
CA ASP A 135 6.62 11.26 7.45
C ASP A 135 7.46 12.04 6.42
N ASN A 136 8.70 12.35 6.80
CA ASN A 136 9.63 13.15 6.01
C ASN A 136 10.59 12.34 5.13
N ASP A 137 10.27 11.08 4.86
CA ASP A 137 11.22 10.13 4.29
C ASP A 137 11.22 10.09 2.75
N ILE A 138 12.43 9.93 2.22
CA ILE A 138 12.89 10.05 0.82
C ILE A 138 13.67 8.81 0.34
N ASP A 139 13.82 7.77 1.17
CA ASP A 139 14.69 6.62 0.90
C ASP A 139 14.22 5.71 -0.26
N VAL A 140 12.95 5.81 -0.67
CA VAL A 140 12.39 5.11 -1.82
C VAL A 140 11.73 6.13 -2.74
N PRO A 141 11.86 6.02 -4.08
CA PRO A 141 11.11 6.86 -5.00
C PRO A 141 9.61 6.82 -4.66
N ALA A 142 9.09 7.98 -4.26
CA ALA A 142 7.72 8.13 -3.81
C ALA A 142 6.91 8.94 -4.82
N PHE A 143 5.77 8.39 -5.24
CA PHE A 143 4.77 9.12 -6.00
C PHE A 143 3.63 9.50 -5.05
N THR A 144 3.42 10.80 -4.85
CA THR A 144 2.29 11.29 -4.04
C THR A 144 1.12 11.59 -4.96
N VAL A 145 -0.01 10.95 -4.69
CA VAL A 145 -1.28 11.25 -5.37
C VAL A 145 -2.17 11.98 -4.36
N GLU A 146 -2.28 13.28 -4.55
CA GLU A 146 -3.19 14.12 -3.78
C GLU A 146 -4.57 14.09 -4.43
N SER A 147 -5.58 13.62 -3.68
CA SER A 147 -7.01 13.66 -4.06
C SER A 147 -7.44 12.77 -5.24
N PHE A 148 -8.14 11.68 -4.93
CA PHE A 148 -9.12 11.08 -5.85
C PHE A 148 -10.36 11.98 -5.91
N ALA A 149 -10.30 13.05 -6.70
CA ALA A 149 -11.54 13.68 -7.13
C ALA A 149 -12.16 12.75 -8.19
N GLN A 150 -13.23 12.03 -7.83
CA GLN A 150 -14.15 11.56 -8.86
C GLN A 150 -14.61 12.82 -9.61
N THR A 151 -14.29 12.91 -10.89
CA THR A 151 -14.94 13.87 -11.76
C THR A 151 -16.40 13.43 -11.84
N GLU A 152 -17.31 14.29 -11.40
CA GLU A 152 -18.77 14.08 -11.46
C GLU A 152 -19.25 13.75 -12.87
#